data_AF-A0AA84ZSP8-F1
#
_entry.id   AF-A0AA84ZSP8-F1
#
_cell.length_a   1.000
_cell.length_b   1.000
_cell.length_c   1.000
_cell.angle_alpha   90.00
_cell.angle_beta   90.00
_cell.angle_gamma   90.00
#
_symmetry.space_group_name_H-M   'P 1'
#
loop_
_entity.id
_entity.type
_entity.pdbx_description
1 polymer ?
#
loop_
_entity_poly.entity_id
_entity_poly.type
_entity_poly.pdbx_seq_one_letter_code
_entity_poly.pdbx_strand_id
1 'polypeptide(L)' 'MQNTTKKLAEGRSRSFEITVNGNLIFSKLKCGSFPSTEAIISELINIENGETPSEVIEYESSNCNLL' A
#
# COMPACT_ATOMS: atom_id res chain seq x y z
N MET A 1 7.51 -8.95 -20.79
CA MET A 1 7.82 -8.06 -19.64
C MET A 1 6.89 -6.86 -19.76
N GLN A 2 5.89 -6.72 -18.89
CA GLN A 2 5.01 -5.55 -18.90
C GLN A 2 5.72 -4.39 -18.19
N ASN A 3 5.84 -3.24 -18.85
CA ASN A 3 6.42 -2.03 -18.24
C ASN A 3 5.41 -1.42 -17.26
N THR A 4 5.53 -1.75 -15.98
CA THR A 4 4.71 -1.16 -14.92
C THR A 4 5.13 0.30 -14.71
N THR A 5 4.33 1.23 -15.21
CA THR A 5 4.57 2.67 -15.02
C THR A 5 4.25 3.04 -13.58
N LYS A 6 5.29 3.33 -12.78
CA LYS A 6 5.13 3.87 -11.42
C LYS A 6 4.86 5.36 -11.52
N LYS A 7 3.70 5.81 -11.05
CA LYS A 7 3.32 7.23 -11.02
C LYS A 7 3.10 7.66 -9.57
N LEU A 8 3.83 8.69 -9.14
CA LEU A 8 3.49 9.43 -7.94
C LEU A 8 2.37 10.42 -8.30
N ALA A 9 1.30 10.42 -7.51
CA ALA A 9 0.19 11.34 -7.67
C ALA A 9 0.06 12.22 -6.42
N GLU A 10 -0.30 13.49 -6.61
CA GLU A 10 -0.61 14.37 -5.49
C GLU A 10 -1.96 13.98 -4.90
N GLY A 11 -1.94 13.58 -3.62
CA GLY A 11 -3.13 13.26 -2.83
C GLY A 11 -3.52 14.38 -1.88
N ARG A 12 -4.53 14.13 -1.06
CA ARG A 12 -4.93 15.05 0.03
C ARG A 12 -3.78 15.18 1.03
N SER A 13 -3.66 16.33 1.70
CA SER A 13 -2.64 16.50 2.75
C SER A 13 -2.71 15.37 3.80
N ARG A 14 -1.54 14.81 4.12
CA ARG A 14 -1.33 13.66 5.04
C ARG A 14 -1.85 12.31 4.55
N SER A 15 -2.39 12.22 3.34
CA SER A 15 -2.79 10.95 2.76
C SER A 15 -1.58 10.15 2.29
N PHE A 16 -1.77 8.84 2.25
CA PHE A 16 -0.86 7.90 1.63
C PHE A 16 -1.74 6.75 1.11
N GLU A 17 -1.97 6.76 -0.20
CA GLU A 17 -2.79 5.78 -0.89
C GLU A 17 -1.95 4.98 -1.88
N ILE A 18 -2.14 3.66 -1.90
CA ILE A 18 -1.50 2.79 -2.89
C ILE A 18 -2.59 2.19 -3.76
N THR A 19 -2.45 2.38 -5.06
CA THR A 19 -3.38 1.88 -6.07
C THR A 19 -2.62 1.04 -7.08
N VAL A 20 -3.13 -0.13 -7.43
CA VAL A 20 -2.55 -1.04 -8.42
C VAL A 20 -3.63 -1.35 -9.46
N ASN A 21 -3.34 -1.10 -10.74
CA ASN A 21 -4.28 -1.28 -11.85
C ASN A 21 -5.63 -0.54 -11.65
N GLY A 22 -5.61 0.61 -10.97
CA GLY A 22 -6.81 1.39 -10.65
C GLY A 22 -7.54 0.94 -9.38
N ASN A 23 -7.14 -0.16 -8.74
CA ASN A 23 -7.73 -0.65 -7.50
C ASN A 23 -6.95 -0.15 -6.28
N LEU A 24 -7.64 0.47 -5.34
CA LEU A 24 -7.06 0.94 -4.08
C LEU A 24 -6.75 -0.27 -3.19
N ILE A 25 -5.46 -0.55 -2.96
CA ILE A 25 -5.01 -1.65 -2.12
C ILE A 25 -4.63 -1.20 -0.71
N PHE A 26 -4.42 0.11 -0.51
CA PHE A 26 -4.09 0.66 0.82
C PHE A 26 -4.52 2.12 0.97
N SER A 27 -4.99 2.50 2.16
CA SER A 27 -5.26 3.89 2.52
C SER A 27 -4.87 4.19 3.97
N LYS A 28 -3.85 5.03 4.15
CA LYS A 28 -3.46 5.56 5.47
C LYS A 28 -4.60 6.33 6.15
N LEU A 29 -5.48 6.96 5.38
CA LEU A 29 -6.61 7.70 5.94
C LEU A 29 -7.62 6.78 6.64
N LYS A 30 -7.70 5.50 6.25
CA LYS A 30 -8.57 4.52 6.91
C LYS A 30 -7.95 3.97 8.20
N CYS A 31 -6.68 3.61 8.18
CA CYS A 31 -6.02 2.92 9.29
C CYS A 31 -5.22 3.84 10.24
N GLY A 32 -4.88 5.05 9.81
CA GLY A 32 -4.07 6.00 10.57
C GLY A 32 -2.57 5.71 10.60
N SER A 33 -2.10 4.60 10.02
CA SER A 33 -0.69 4.19 10.00
C SER A 33 -0.17 3.95 8.58
N PHE A 34 1.14 3.78 8.44
CA PHE A 34 1.75 3.32 7.19
C PHE A 34 1.61 1.78 7.09
N PRO A 35 1.55 1.23 5.86
CA PRO A 35 1.48 -0.22 5.69
C PRO A 35 2.81 -0.88 6.05
N SER A 36 2.77 -2.16 6.45
CA SER A 36 3.97 -2.99 6.45
C SER A 36 4.52 -3.08 5.03
N THR A 37 5.83 -2.87 4.89
CA THR A 37 6.51 -2.97 3.59
C THR A 37 6.39 -4.38 3.01
N GLU A 38 6.56 -5.40 3.83
CA GLU A 38 6.50 -6.81 3.47
C GLU A 38 5.11 -7.21 2.99
N ALA A 39 4.06 -6.70 3.66
CA ALA A 39 2.68 -6.95 3.27
C ALA A 39 2.34 -6.35 1.90
N ILE A 40 2.81 -5.12 1.62
CA ILE A 40 2.64 -4.50 0.30
C ILE A 40 3.38 -5.28 -0.78
N ILE A 41 4.62 -5.72 -0.53
CA ILE A 41 5.39 -6.51 -1.50
C ILE A 41 4.70 -7.83 -1.80
N SER A 42 4.22 -8.53 -0.77
CA SER A 42 3.51 -9.80 -0.93
C SER A 42 2.25 -9.64 -1.76
N GLU A 43 1.46 -8.59 -1.50
CA GLU A 43 0.27 -8.28 -2.30
C GLU A 43 0.60 -7.97 -3.76
N LEU A 44 1.67 -7.20 -4.02
CA LEU A 44 2.12 -6.92 -5.38
C LEU A 44 2.53 -8.19 -6.14
N ILE A 45 3.19 -9.15 -5.47
CA ILE A 45 3.56 -10.44 -6.06
C ILE A 45 2.30 -11.25 -6.42
N ASN A 46 1.30 -11.29 -5.54
CA ASN A 46 0.03 -11.98 -5.80
C ASN A 46 -0.67 -11.39 -7.03
N ILE A 47 -0.73 -10.06 -7.12
CA ILE A 47 -1.30 -9.35 -8.28
C ILE A 47 -0.52 -9.65 -9.56
N GLU A 48 0.82 -9.71 -9.50
CA GLU A 48 1.65 -10.06 -10.65
C GLU A 48 1.41 -11.51 -11.11
N ASN A 49 1.12 -12.43 -10.18
CA ASN A 49 0.75 -13.82 -10.47
C ASN A 49 -0.67 -13.97 -11.02
N GLY A 50 -1.44 -12.89 -11.13
CA GLY A 50 -2.79 -12.86 -11.70
C GLY A 50 -3.92 -12.94 -10.68
N GLU A 51 -3.61 -12.83 -9.38
CA GLU A 51 -4.64 -12.72 -8.35
C GLU A 51 -5.28 -11.32 -8.35
N THR A 52 -6.52 -11.24 -7.85
CA THR A 52 -7.24 -9.97 -7.74
C THR A 52 -6.71 -9.15 -6.56
N PRO A 53 -6.45 -7.83 -6.74
CA PRO A 53 -5.96 -6.98 -5.67
C PRO A 53 -6.87 -6.99 -4.44
N SER A 54 -6.27 -7.19 -3.27
CA SER A 54 -6.89 -7.20 -1.95
C SER A 54 -6.41 -6.02 -1.09
N GLU A 55 -7.21 -5.64 -0.10
CA GLU A 55 -6.83 -4.56 0.83
C GLU A 55 -5.78 -5.06 1.82
N VAL A 56 -4.65 -4.35 1.90
CA VAL A 56 -3.57 -4.66 2.85
C VAL A 56 -3.92 -4.09 4.22
N ILE A 57 -4.08 -4.99 5.20
CA ILE A 57 -4.49 -4.66 6.58
C ILE A 57 -3.36 -4.76 7.60
N GLU A 58 -2.15 -5.10 7.17
CA GLU A 58 -0.97 -5.15 8.04
C GLU A 58 -0.23 -3.81 7.99
N TYR A 59 0.09 -3.27 9.16
CA TYR A 59 0.61 -1.91 9.31
C TYR A 59 1.91 -1.94 10.11
N GLU A 60 2.76 -0.95 9.89
CA GLU A 60 3.95 -0.73 10.71
C GLU A 60 3.51 -0.58 12.17
N SER A 61 4.04 -1.46 13.03
CA SER A 61 3.86 -1.30 14.47
C SER A 61 4.66 -0.07 14.90
N SER A 62 3.95 0.93 15.43
CA SER A 62 4.62 2.06 16.04
C SER A 62 5.32 1.55 17.29
N ASN A 63 6.62 1.29 17.21
CA ASN A 63 7.47 1.22 18.39
C ASN A 63 7.50 2.63 19.00
N CYS A 64 6.48 2.94 19.79
CA CYS A 64 6.46 4.09 20.68
C CYS A 64 7.57 3.90 21.72
N ASN A 65 8.80 4.27 21.36
CA ASN A 65 9.82 4.55 22.35
C ASN A 65 9.41 5.86 23.03
N LEU A 66 8.88 5.76 24.24
CA LEU A 66 8.74 6.91 25.13
C LEU A 66 10.16 7.35 25.50
N LEU A 67 10.58 8.51 24.97
CA LEU A 67 11.86 9.17 25.29
C LEU A 67 11.78 9.88 26.64
#